data_AF-K8GQD5-F1
#
_entry.id   AF-K8GQD5-F1
#
_cell.length_a   1.000
_cell.length_b   1.000
_cell.length_c   1.000
_cell.angle_alpha   90.00
_cell.angle_beta   90.00
_cell.angle_gamma   90.00
#
_symmetry.space_group_name_H-M   'P 1'
#
loop_
_entity.id
_entity.type
_entity.pdbx_description
1 polymer ?
#
loop_
_entity_poly.entity_id
_entity_poly.type
_entity_poly.pdbx_seq_one_letter_code
_entity_poly.pdbx_strand_id
1 'polypeptide(L)'
;MLKGIFVLGCTVLLWGVWRFDSNWIVSDIASSLGQSRIEHDYFRAVALQPTLPTETPEQWVELGRRVHGGFGSYVALGIQIGLDAMQRLEATPRTLDVTYYSGAIAPCPCVADGIMIATTSTPGQNLLRVAATPSPEGTFGVAEIRNTRTGKRLRYSIPATAKAQLDDWNRNTTGLQRYDAVMNASEKTLFKVEAID
;
A
#
# COMPACT_ATOMS: atom_id res chain seq x y z
N MET A 1 45.23 53.83 -34.34
CA MET A 1 45.25 55.09 -33.56
C MET A 1 44.05 55.08 -32.61
N LEU A 2 44.25 55.72 -31.46
CA LEU A 2 43.59 55.54 -30.15
C LEU A 2 42.31 56.40 -29.94
N LYS A 3 41.58 56.06 -28.86
CA LYS A 3 40.66 56.86 -27.97
C LYS A 3 39.16 56.85 -28.31
N GLY A 4 38.21 56.71 -27.35
CA GLY A 4 38.21 56.57 -25.88
C GLY A 4 36.74 56.53 -25.37
N ILE A 5 36.33 55.61 -24.48
CA ILE A 5 36.12 55.69 -23.00
C ILE A 5 35.02 56.66 -22.48
N PHE A 6 33.98 56.12 -21.81
CA PHE A 6 33.46 56.41 -20.42
C PHE A 6 32.12 55.65 -20.21
N VAL A 7 32.03 54.53 -19.46
CA VAL A 7 31.89 54.29 -18.00
C VAL A 7 30.53 54.67 -17.37
N LEU A 8 29.78 53.64 -16.93
CA LEU A 8 28.99 53.48 -15.67
C LEU A 8 28.27 52.12 -15.79
N GLY A 9 28.39 51.10 -14.93
CA GLY A 9 28.73 51.05 -13.51
C GLY A 9 27.53 50.43 -12.78
N CYS A 10 27.50 49.11 -12.57
CA CYS A 10 26.68 48.51 -11.53
C CYS A 10 27.28 47.18 -11.07
N THR A 11 27.86 47.21 -9.88
CA THR A 11 28.50 46.10 -9.18
C THR A 11 27.45 45.45 -8.29
N VAL A 12 27.24 44.14 -8.41
CA VAL A 12 26.64 43.33 -7.34
C VAL A 12 27.55 42.14 -7.08
N LEU A 13 28.26 42.22 -5.97
CA LEU A 13 28.93 41.11 -5.29
C LEU A 13 27.96 40.53 -4.26
N LEU A 14 27.93 39.19 -4.15
CA LEU A 14 27.76 38.35 -2.95
C LEU A 14 27.52 36.91 -3.45
N TRP A 15 28.55 36.08 -3.60
CA TRP A 15 29.07 35.13 -2.60
C TRP A 15 28.01 34.25 -1.94
N GLY A 16 28.03 32.96 -2.32
CA GLY A 16 27.18 31.92 -1.73
C GLY A 16 27.45 30.54 -2.33
N VAL A 17 28.71 30.10 -2.37
CA VAL A 17 29.06 28.71 -2.67
C VAL A 17 28.86 27.91 -1.38
N TRP A 18 27.76 27.17 -1.28
CA TRP A 18 27.62 26.12 -0.27
C TRP A 18 28.53 24.95 -0.66
N ARG A 19 29.72 24.91 -0.05
CA ARG A 19 30.51 23.68 0.06
C ARG A 19 29.85 22.81 1.12
N PHE A 20 29.30 21.66 0.72
CA PHE A 20 29.00 20.59 1.67
C PHE A 20 30.31 19.86 1.98
N ASP A 21 30.75 19.95 3.22
CA ASP A 21 31.96 19.30 3.72
C ASP A 21 31.81 17.78 3.64
N SER A 22 32.65 17.16 2.81
CA SER A 22 32.75 15.70 2.63
C SER A 22 33.87 15.18 3.53
N ASN A 23 33.64 15.17 4.84
CA ASN A 23 34.55 14.58 5.81
C ASN A 23 33.77 13.97 6.98
N TRP A 24 33.08 12.87 6.70
CA TRP A 24 32.95 11.80 7.68
C TRP A 24 33.74 10.60 7.17
N ILE A 25 34.83 10.41 7.89
CA ILE A 25 35.91 9.45 7.79
C ILE A 25 35.42 8.05 7.40
N VAL A 26 35.90 7.56 6.25
CA VAL A 26 36.14 6.13 6.03
C VAL A 26 37.46 5.82 6.71
N SER A 27 37.41 5.03 7.79
CA SER A 27 38.60 4.34 8.29
C SER A 27 38.38 2.85 8.09
N ASP A 28 39.15 2.28 7.18
CA ASP A 28 39.37 0.85 7.08
C ASP A 28 39.90 0.31 8.41
N ILE A 29 39.11 -0.54 9.06
CA ILE A 29 39.63 -1.53 9.98
C ILE A 29 39.16 -2.88 9.45
N ALA A 30 40.07 -3.57 8.76
CA ALA A 30 39.96 -4.98 8.54
C ALA A 30 39.96 -5.69 9.91
N SER A 31 38.86 -6.37 10.22
CA SER A 31 38.78 -7.37 11.27
C SER A 31 37.82 -8.46 10.79
N SER A 32 38.40 -9.53 10.24
CA SER A 32 37.74 -10.71 9.66
C SER A 32 37.05 -11.60 10.70
N LEU A 33 36.57 -11.05 11.81
CA LEU A 33 35.85 -11.76 12.88
C LEU A 33 34.43 -11.23 13.12
N GLY A 34 33.96 -10.26 12.31
CA GLY A 34 32.63 -9.64 12.46
C GLY A 34 31.58 -10.03 11.42
N GLN A 35 31.97 -10.59 10.27
CA GLN A 35 31.04 -10.83 9.15
C GLN A 35 30.02 -11.93 9.45
N SER A 36 30.44 -13.00 10.14
CA SER A 36 29.58 -14.16 10.41
C SER A 36 28.49 -13.87 11.44
N ARG A 37 28.73 -12.97 12.40
CA ARG A 37 27.75 -12.62 13.45
C ARG A 37 26.69 -11.65 12.92
N ILE A 38 27.07 -10.70 12.06
CA ILE A 38 26.13 -9.74 11.44
C ILE A 38 25.16 -10.47 10.50
N GLU A 39 25.63 -11.43 9.69
CA GLU A 39 24.73 -12.22 8.83
C GLU A 39 23.82 -13.14 9.65
N HIS A 40 24.32 -13.78 10.70
CA HIS A 40 23.51 -14.66 11.55
C HIS A 40 22.42 -13.90 12.32
N ASP A 41 22.71 -12.69 12.78
CA ASP A 41 21.75 -11.82 13.47
C ASP A 41 20.76 -11.18 12.49
N TYR A 42 21.17 -10.88 11.25
CA TYR A 42 20.28 -10.40 10.19
C TYR A 42 19.28 -11.50 9.75
N PHE A 43 19.73 -12.74 9.59
CA PHE A 43 18.85 -13.88 9.30
C PHE A 43 17.93 -14.23 10.49
N ARG A 44 18.38 -14.06 11.73
CA ARG A 44 17.51 -14.20 12.92
C ARG A 44 16.49 -13.08 13.06
N ALA A 45 16.82 -11.85 12.68
CA ALA A 45 15.88 -10.73 12.69
C ALA A 45 14.77 -10.89 11.62
N VAL A 46 15.09 -11.51 10.48
CA VAL A 46 14.08 -11.89 9.47
C VAL A 46 13.17 -13.02 9.97
N ALA A 47 13.70 -13.96 10.76
CA ALA A 47 12.94 -15.05 11.39
C ALA A 47 12.10 -14.63 12.62
N LEU A 48 12.21 -13.38 13.06
CA LEU A 48 11.49 -12.82 14.22
C LEU A 48 10.47 -11.75 13.82
N GLN A 49 10.06 -11.66 12.55
CA GLN A 49 8.77 -11.04 12.30
C GLN A 49 7.71 -11.92 12.94
N PRO A 50 7.00 -11.45 13.98
CA PRO A 50 5.84 -12.18 14.45
C PRO A 50 4.95 -12.35 13.22
N THR A 51 4.49 -13.57 12.96
CA THR A 51 3.23 -13.72 12.23
C THR A 51 2.27 -12.80 12.96
N LEU A 52 1.89 -11.67 12.32
CA LEU A 52 1.03 -10.70 12.98
C LEU A 52 -0.15 -11.48 13.56
N PRO A 53 -0.50 -11.29 14.84
CA PRO A 53 -1.75 -11.82 15.36
C PRO A 53 -2.82 -11.43 14.34
N THR A 54 -3.57 -12.41 13.84
CA THR A 54 -4.72 -12.11 12.99
C THR A 54 -5.63 -11.22 13.82
N GLU A 55 -5.71 -9.94 13.48
CA GLU A 55 -6.53 -8.97 14.21
C GLU A 55 -7.94 -9.56 14.39
N THR A 56 -8.52 -9.41 15.58
CA THR A 56 -9.91 -9.81 15.79
C THR A 56 -10.83 -8.94 14.92
N PRO A 57 -12.07 -9.39 14.65
CA PRO A 57 -13.07 -8.56 13.97
C PRO A 57 -13.20 -7.14 14.53
N GLU A 58 -13.21 -6.98 15.85
CA GLU A 58 -13.28 -5.66 16.51
C GLU A 58 -12.03 -4.82 16.27
N GLN A 59 -10.85 -5.45 16.27
CA GLN A 59 -9.60 -4.77 15.96
C GLN A 59 -9.56 -4.30 14.51
N TRP A 60 -10.06 -5.09 13.56
CA TRP A 60 -10.22 -4.65 12.17
C TRP A 60 -11.16 -3.46 12.04
N VAL A 61 -12.30 -3.49 12.72
CA VAL A 61 -13.27 -2.38 12.72
C VAL A 61 -12.61 -1.11 13.27
N GLU A 62 -11.92 -1.20 14.41
CA GLU A 62 -11.29 -0.06 15.05
C GLU A 62 -10.12 0.50 14.22
N LEU A 63 -9.26 -0.38 13.71
CA LEU A 63 -8.14 0.00 12.85
C LEU A 63 -8.62 0.66 11.55
N GLY A 64 -9.61 0.05 10.90
CA GLY A 64 -10.25 0.60 9.71
C GLY A 64 -10.85 1.98 9.97
N ARG A 65 -11.59 2.14 11.07
CA ARG A 65 -12.15 3.43 11.48
C ARG A 65 -11.07 4.49 11.68
N ARG A 66 -9.97 4.14 12.36
CA ARG A 66 -8.87 5.07 12.66
C ARG A 66 -8.09 5.51 11.42
N VAL A 67 -7.78 4.57 10.53
CA VAL A 67 -6.95 4.83 9.35
C VAL A 67 -7.76 5.53 8.25
N HIS A 68 -8.98 5.09 8.02
CA HIS A 68 -9.83 5.62 6.95
C HIS A 68 -10.64 6.86 7.37
N GLY A 69 -10.92 7.04 8.67
CA GLY A 69 -11.83 8.06 9.19
C GLY A 69 -13.29 7.58 9.34
N GLY A 70 -13.55 6.30 9.07
CA GLY A 70 -14.83 5.63 9.23
C GLY A 70 -14.71 4.15 8.87
N PHE A 71 -15.68 3.32 9.25
CA PHE A 71 -15.63 1.88 8.94
C PHE A 71 -16.80 1.47 8.05
N GLY A 72 -16.70 1.70 6.74
CA GLY A 72 -17.71 1.32 5.74
C GLY A 72 -17.56 -0.10 5.20
N SER A 73 -18.58 -0.60 4.52
CA SER A 73 -18.60 -1.94 3.90
C SER A 73 -17.55 -2.08 2.80
N TYR A 74 -17.20 -0.98 2.13
CA TYR A 74 -16.11 -0.96 1.15
C TYR A 74 -14.74 -1.19 1.80
N VAL A 75 -14.50 -0.63 2.99
CA VAL A 75 -13.27 -0.88 3.76
C VAL A 75 -13.23 -2.34 4.22
N ALA A 76 -14.34 -2.86 4.75
CA ALA A 76 -14.46 -4.27 5.12
C ALA A 76 -14.20 -5.21 3.93
N LEU A 77 -14.73 -4.89 2.75
CA LEU A 77 -14.49 -5.64 1.52
C LEU A 77 -13.00 -5.62 1.13
N GLY A 78 -12.35 -4.48 1.28
CA GLY A 78 -10.91 -4.37 1.08
C GLY A 78 -10.11 -5.24 2.03
N ILE A 79 -10.51 -5.32 3.31
CA ILE A 79 -9.88 -6.21 4.30
C ILE A 79 -10.05 -7.67 3.87
N GLN A 80 -11.26 -8.07 3.47
CA GLN A 80 -11.55 -9.43 2.98
C GLN A 80 -10.64 -9.80 1.79
N ILE A 81 -10.55 -8.92 0.79
CA ILE A 81 -9.68 -9.11 -0.40
C ILE A 81 -8.22 -9.20 0.02
N GLY A 82 -7.75 -8.33 0.91
CA GLY A 82 -6.36 -8.33 1.36
C GLY A 82 -5.98 -9.60 2.13
N LEU A 83 -6.85 -10.06 3.03
CA LEU A 83 -6.64 -11.31 3.78
C LEU A 83 -6.63 -12.53 2.87
N ASP A 84 -7.58 -12.61 1.93
CA ASP A 84 -7.63 -13.67 0.94
C ASP A 84 -6.37 -13.68 0.05
N ALA A 85 -5.90 -12.50 -0.39
CA ALA A 85 -4.68 -12.39 -1.18
C ALA A 85 -3.44 -12.82 -0.41
N MET A 86 -3.32 -12.43 0.87
CA MET A 86 -2.24 -12.86 1.75
C MET A 86 -2.20 -14.40 1.86
N GLN A 87 -3.37 -15.03 2.01
CA GLN A 87 -3.47 -16.48 2.09
C GLN A 87 -3.11 -17.17 0.77
N ARG A 88 -3.74 -16.79 -0.35
CA ARG A 88 -3.56 -17.46 -1.65
C ARG A 88 -2.16 -17.27 -2.24
N LEU A 89 -1.51 -16.16 -1.93
CA LEU A 89 -0.17 -15.86 -2.40
C LEU A 89 0.92 -16.27 -1.40
N GLU A 90 0.55 -16.91 -0.28
CA GLU A 90 1.46 -17.29 0.80
C GLU A 90 2.37 -16.12 1.22
N ALA A 91 1.77 -14.94 1.31
CA ALA A 91 2.49 -13.69 1.48
C ALA A 91 2.69 -13.35 2.96
N THR A 92 3.75 -12.61 3.24
CA THR A 92 4.00 -12.01 4.55
C THR A 92 3.79 -10.50 4.49
N PRO A 93 3.62 -9.82 5.64
CA PRO A 93 3.42 -8.37 5.68
C PRO A 93 4.42 -7.61 4.80
N ARG A 94 3.95 -6.59 4.06
CA ARG A 94 4.79 -5.71 3.22
C ARG A 94 5.48 -6.44 2.05
N THR A 95 4.91 -7.55 1.57
CA THR A 95 5.42 -8.26 0.38
C THR A 95 4.49 -8.23 -0.82
N LEU A 96 3.28 -7.67 -0.67
CA LEU A 96 2.31 -7.55 -1.75
C LEU A 96 2.40 -6.18 -2.41
N ASP A 97 2.54 -6.17 -3.72
CA ASP A 97 2.42 -4.96 -4.54
C ASP A 97 1.01 -4.89 -5.11
N VAL A 98 0.28 -3.84 -4.74
CA VAL A 98 -1.15 -3.66 -4.95
C VAL A 98 -1.40 -2.48 -5.88
N THR A 99 -2.14 -2.71 -6.96
CA THR A 99 -2.72 -1.65 -7.78
C THR A 99 -4.23 -1.78 -7.75
N TYR A 100 -4.93 -0.75 -7.27
CA TYR A 100 -6.39 -0.70 -7.24
C TYR A 100 -6.91 0.24 -8.34
N TYR A 101 -7.85 -0.24 -9.13
CA TYR A 101 -8.55 0.52 -10.16
C TYR A 101 -9.99 0.76 -9.68
N SER A 102 -10.39 2.03 -9.57
CA SER A 102 -11.76 2.37 -9.15
C SER A 102 -12.71 2.29 -10.34
N GLY A 103 -13.89 1.70 -10.15
CA GLY A 103 -14.94 1.74 -11.16
C GLY A 103 -15.58 3.11 -11.27
N ALA A 104 -16.11 3.42 -12.44
CA ALA A 104 -16.75 4.72 -12.72
C ALA A 104 -17.95 5.02 -11.81
N ILE A 105 -18.61 3.99 -11.29
CA ILE A 105 -19.76 4.10 -10.38
C ILE A 105 -19.38 4.07 -8.88
N ALA A 106 -18.11 3.80 -8.56
CA ALA A 106 -17.64 3.78 -7.19
C ALA A 106 -17.42 5.22 -6.69
N PRO A 107 -17.97 5.60 -5.53
CA PRO A 107 -17.88 6.99 -5.06
C PRO A 107 -16.46 7.36 -4.58
N CYS A 108 -15.67 6.36 -4.17
CA CYS A 108 -14.31 6.50 -3.67
C CYS A 108 -13.56 5.16 -3.79
N PRO A 109 -12.22 5.16 -3.83
CA PRO A 109 -11.41 3.95 -3.78
C PRO A 109 -11.27 3.39 -2.35
N CYS A 110 -12.32 3.47 -1.52
CA CYS A 110 -12.28 3.09 -0.11
C CYS A 110 -11.90 1.60 0.14
N VAL A 111 -12.08 0.75 -0.87
CA VAL A 111 -11.60 -0.65 -0.86
C VAL A 111 -10.07 -0.73 -0.76
N ALA A 112 -9.35 0.20 -1.39
CA ALA A 112 -7.88 0.23 -1.36
C ALA A 112 -7.35 0.38 0.07
N ASP A 113 -8.02 1.17 0.93
CA ASP A 113 -7.63 1.34 2.32
C ASP A 113 -7.80 0.05 3.13
N GLY A 114 -8.86 -0.72 2.87
CA GLY A 114 -9.02 -2.03 3.49
C GLY A 114 -7.91 -3.01 3.08
N ILE A 115 -7.54 -3.04 1.79
CA ILE A 115 -6.44 -3.88 1.28
C ILE A 115 -5.11 -3.44 1.91
N MET A 116 -4.88 -2.13 2.00
CA MET A 116 -3.69 -1.56 2.65
C MET A 116 -3.55 -2.07 4.08
N ILE A 117 -4.64 -2.01 4.85
CA ILE A 117 -4.66 -2.39 6.26
C ILE A 117 -4.42 -3.89 6.43
N ALA A 118 -5.09 -4.73 5.64
CA ALA A 118 -4.96 -6.19 5.73
C ALA A 118 -3.58 -6.71 5.28
N THR A 119 -2.98 -6.08 4.27
CA THR A 119 -1.70 -6.54 3.70
C THR A 119 -0.49 -5.82 4.28
N THR A 120 -0.70 -4.72 5.01
CA THR A 120 0.31 -3.73 5.44
C THR A 120 1.14 -3.13 4.29
N SER A 121 0.66 -3.25 3.05
CA SER A 121 1.28 -2.71 1.83
C SER A 121 0.80 -1.28 1.63
N THR A 122 1.67 -0.30 1.87
CA THR A 122 1.25 1.11 1.93
C THR A 122 1.80 1.94 0.76
N PRO A 123 1.17 3.08 0.44
CA PRO A 123 1.73 4.03 -0.54
C PRO A 123 3.13 4.52 -0.17
N GLY A 124 3.41 4.74 1.12
CA GLY A 124 4.72 5.16 1.59
C GLY A 124 5.83 4.12 1.40
N GLN A 125 5.46 2.84 1.19
CA GLN A 125 6.38 1.76 0.85
C GLN A 125 6.50 1.56 -0.68
N ASN A 126 5.75 2.32 -1.47
CA ASN A 126 5.56 2.10 -2.90
C ASN A 126 4.96 0.70 -3.23
N LEU A 127 4.19 0.14 -2.30
CA LEU A 127 3.55 -1.17 -2.45
C LEU A 127 2.04 -1.09 -2.65
N LEU A 128 1.46 0.10 -2.57
CA LEU A 128 0.05 0.31 -2.88
C LEU A 128 -0.15 1.61 -3.63
N ARG A 129 -0.95 1.54 -4.69
CA ARG A 129 -1.35 2.70 -5.50
C ARG A 129 -2.76 2.53 -6.02
N VAL A 130 -3.49 3.64 -6.09
CA VAL A 130 -4.74 3.73 -6.84
C VAL A 130 -4.41 4.22 -8.23
N ALA A 131 -4.81 3.47 -9.25
CA ALA A 131 -4.58 3.83 -10.64
C ALA A 131 -5.42 5.05 -11.02
N ALA A 132 -4.84 5.94 -11.85
CA ALA A 132 -5.57 7.06 -12.43
C ALA A 132 -6.59 6.60 -13.49
N THR A 133 -6.30 5.49 -14.16
CA THR A 133 -7.22 4.85 -15.12
C THR A 133 -8.33 4.12 -14.37
N PRO A 134 -9.60 4.28 -14.78
CA PRO A 134 -10.70 3.55 -14.17
C PRO A 134 -10.60 2.04 -14.45
N SER A 135 -11.29 1.25 -13.62
CA SER A 135 -11.45 -0.18 -13.88
C SER A 135 -12.37 -0.42 -15.10
N PRO A 136 -12.33 -1.63 -15.72
CA PRO A 136 -13.18 -1.97 -16.85
C PRO A 136 -14.67 -1.75 -16.58
N GLU A 137 -15.46 -1.49 -17.63
CA GLU A 137 -16.91 -1.37 -17.53
C GLU A 137 -17.55 -2.59 -16.86
N GLY A 138 -18.65 -2.37 -16.15
CA GLY A 138 -19.35 -3.43 -15.41
C GLY A 138 -18.68 -3.82 -14.09
N THR A 139 -17.58 -3.17 -13.69
CA THR A 139 -16.93 -3.38 -12.39
C THR A 139 -17.15 -2.20 -11.44
N PHE A 140 -17.27 -2.49 -10.15
CA PHE A 140 -17.18 -1.50 -9.08
C PHE A 140 -15.71 -1.16 -8.77
N GLY A 141 -14.81 -2.11 -9.00
CA GLY A 141 -13.37 -1.91 -8.89
C GLY A 141 -12.60 -3.20 -9.19
N VAL A 142 -11.30 -3.05 -9.39
CA VAL A 142 -10.38 -4.17 -9.61
C VAL A 142 -9.14 -3.97 -8.75
N ALA A 143 -8.72 -5.00 -8.01
CA ALA A 143 -7.42 -5.03 -7.36
C ALA A 143 -6.52 -6.04 -8.07
N GLU A 144 -5.37 -5.58 -8.55
CA GLU A 144 -4.28 -6.46 -8.99
C GLU A 144 -3.22 -6.52 -7.91
N ILE A 145 -2.93 -7.73 -7.44
CA ILE A 145 -2.08 -7.96 -6.29
C ILE A 145 -0.99 -8.96 -6.68
N ARG A 146 0.27 -8.54 -6.54
CA ARG A 146 1.45 -9.36 -6.86
C ARG A 146 2.26 -9.61 -5.61
N ASN A 147 2.63 -10.86 -5.36
CA ASN A 147 3.66 -11.14 -4.38
C ASN A 147 5.04 -10.80 -4.97
N THR A 148 5.72 -9.82 -4.40
CA THR A 148 7.02 -9.31 -4.88
C THR A 148 8.16 -10.34 -4.75
N ARG A 149 8.00 -11.36 -3.90
CA ARG A 149 9.00 -12.41 -3.69
C ARG A 149 8.87 -13.53 -4.71
N THR A 150 7.64 -13.91 -5.05
CA THR A 150 7.37 -15.06 -5.93
C THR A 150 6.99 -14.67 -7.34
N GLY A 151 6.63 -13.40 -7.57
CA GLY A 151 6.12 -12.90 -8.84
C GLY A 151 4.67 -13.29 -9.14
N LYS A 152 4.06 -14.20 -8.37
CA LYS A 152 2.67 -14.65 -8.56
C LYS A 152 1.70 -13.48 -8.42
N ARG A 153 0.66 -13.44 -9.25
CA ARG A 153 -0.32 -12.35 -9.31
C ARG A 153 -1.74 -12.88 -9.26
N LEU A 154 -2.61 -12.14 -8.57
CA LEU A 154 -4.05 -12.33 -8.56
C LEU A 154 -4.75 -11.04 -8.98
N ARG A 155 -5.87 -11.19 -9.68
CA ARG A 155 -6.83 -10.13 -9.95
C ARG A 155 -8.12 -10.41 -9.20
N TYR A 156 -8.57 -9.42 -8.43
CA TYR A 156 -9.86 -9.38 -7.75
C TYR A 156 -10.75 -8.41 -8.50
N SER A 157 -11.81 -8.92 -9.12
CA SER A 157 -12.79 -8.11 -9.85
C SER A 157 -14.08 -8.02 -9.07
N ILE A 158 -14.42 -6.81 -8.61
CA ILE A 158 -15.66 -6.52 -7.87
C ILE A 158 -16.72 -6.14 -8.90
N PRO A 159 -17.80 -6.92 -9.10
CA PRO A 159 -18.81 -6.59 -10.09
C PRO A 159 -19.59 -5.34 -9.68
N ALA A 160 -20.05 -4.55 -10.65
CA ALA A 160 -20.87 -3.36 -10.39
C ALA A 160 -22.15 -3.68 -9.59
N THR A 161 -22.67 -4.90 -9.72
CA THR A 161 -23.83 -5.40 -8.98
C THR A 161 -23.61 -5.50 -7.48
N ALA A 162 -22.36 -5.62 -7.01
CA ALA A 162 -22.04 -5.66 -5.58
C ALA A 162 -22.38 -4.33 -4.86
N LYS A 163 -22.41 -3.20 -5.60
CA LYS A 163 -22.65 -1.87 -5.02
C LYS A 163 -23.94 -1.80 -4.21
N ALA A 164 -25.04 -2.34 -4.74
CA ALA A 164 -26.34 -2.24 -4.08
C ALA A 164 -26.32 -2.92 -2.70
N GLN A 165 -25.71 -4.11 -2.61
CA GLN A 165 -25.58 -4.85 -1.36
C GLN A 165 -24.65 -4.14 -0.37
N LEU A 166 -23.51 -3.64 -0.84
CA LEU A 166 -22.55 -2.92 0.00
C LEU A 166 -23.15 -1.62 0.55
N ASP A 167 -23.93 -0.90 -0.25
CA ASP A 167 -24.66 0.30 0.16
C ASP A 167 -25.75 -0.02 1.17
N ASP A 168 -26.45 -1.14 0.99
CA ASP A 168 -27.44 -1.62 1.94
C ASP A 168 -26.82 -1.86 3.31
N TRP A 169 -25.68 -2.57 3.38
CA TRP A 169 -24.95 -2.74 4.63
C TRP A 169 -24.45 -1.42 5.23
N ASN A 170 -24.05 -0.45 4.41
CA ASN A 170 -23.67 0.87 4.93
C ASN A 170 -24.86 1.59 5.61
N ARG A 171 -26.09 1.38 5.14
CA ARG A 171 -27.30 1.97 5.74
C ARG A 171 -27.81 1.20 6.94
N ASN A 172 -27.76 -0.13 6.89
CA ASN A 172 -28.53 -0.99 7.79
C ASN A 172 -27.69 -1.75 8.82
N THR A 173 -26.36 -1.71 8.74
CA THR A 173 -25.45 -2.37 9.69
C THR A 173 -24.43 -1.37 10.23
N THR A 174 -23.75 -1.67 11.34
CA THR A 174 -22.70 -0.82 11.90
C THR A 174 -21.53 -1.64 12.45
N GLY A 175 -20.33 -1.05 12.48
CA GLY A 175 -19.15 -1.63 13.14
C GLY A 175 -18.95 -3.11 12.84
N LEU A 176 -19.01 -3.93 13.90
CA LEU A 176 -18.86 -5.39 13.82
C LEU A 176 -19.93 -6.08 12.97
N GLN A 177 -21.20 -5.68 13.06
CA GLN A 177 -22.27 -6.27 12.22
C GLN A 177 -21.98 -6.08 10.73
N ARG A 178 -21.39 -4.93 10.37
CA ARG A 178 -21.02 -4.62 8.99
C ARG A 178 -19.82 -5.46 8.54
N TYR A 179 -18.82 -5.59 9.40
CA TYR A 179 -17.68 -6.46 9.17
C TYR A 179 -18.16 -7.90 8.95
N ASP A 180 -18.95 -8.45 9.86
CA ASP A 180 -19.45 -9.82 9.79
C ASP A 180 -20.31 -10.06 8.54
N ALA A 181 -21.17 -9.09 8.17
CA ALA A 181 -21.99 -9.20 6.98
C ALA A 181 -21.15 -9.32 5.70
N VAL A 182 -20.05 -8.57 5.60
CA VAL A 182 -19.12 -8.63 4.47
C VAL A 182 -18.29 -9.92 4.51
N MET A 183 -17.69 -10.24 5.65
CA MET A 183 -16.79 -11.39 5.79
C MET A 183 -17.49 -12.74 5.61
N ASN A 184 -18.78 -12.82 5.97
CA ASN A 184 -19.58 -14.03 5.80
C ASN A 184 -20.29 -14.13 4.44
N ALA A 185 -20.25 -13.07 3.63
CA ALA A 185 -20.78 -13.14 2.28
C ALA A 185 -19.89 -14.03 1.40
N SER A 186 -20.53 -14.82 0.53
CA SER A 186 -19.78 -15.65 -0.41
C SER A 186 -18.88 -14.79 -1.29
N GLU A 187 -17.61 -15.21 -1.44
CA GLU A 187 -16.65 -14.59 -2.37
C GLU A 187 -17.30 -14.37 -3.74
N LYS A 188 -18.01 -15.38 -4.27
CA LYS A 188 -18.67 -15.35 -5.58
C LYS A 188 -19.67 -14.21 -5.75
N THR A 189 -20.20 -13.67 -4.64
CA THR A 189 -21.17 -12.57 -4.66
C THR A 189 -20.48 -11.21 -4.65
N LEU A 190 -19.32 -11.08 -4.00
CA LEU A 190 -18.63 -9.79 -3.82
C LEU A 190 -17.45 -9.58 -4.76
N PHE A 191 -16.75 -10.62 -5.16
CA PHE A 191 -15.64 -10.52 -6.11
C PHE A 191 -15.32 -11.85 -6.81
N LYS A 192 -14.79 -11.76 -8.03
CA LYS A 192 -14.14 -12.88 -8.71
C LYS A 192 -12.63 -12.78 -8.53
N VAL A 193 -11.99 -13.88 -8.15
CA VAL A 193 -10.53 -13.99 -8.11
C VAL A 193 -10.03 -14.84 -9.27
N GLU A 194 -8.98 -14.37 -9.96
CA GLU A 194 -8.29 -15.11 -11.02
C GLU A 194 -6.78 -14.90 -10.94
N ALA A 195 -6.01 -15.94 -11.24
CA ALA A 195 -4.58 -15.79 -11.46
C ALA A 195 -4.35 -15.06 -12.80
N ILE A 196 -3.35 -14.18 -12.82
CA ILE A 196 -2.94 -13.45 -14.02
C ILE A 196 -1.43 -13.59 -14.20
N ASP A 197 -0.99 -13.56 -15.45
CA ASP A 197 0.43 -13.70 -15.82
C ASP A 197 1.24 -12.42 -15.56
#